data_AF-A0A382Y527-F1
#
_entry.id   AF-A0A382Y527-F1
#
_cell.length_a   1.000
_cell.length_b   1.000
_cell.length_c   1.000
_cell.angle_alpha   90.00
_cell.angle_beta   90.00
_cell.angle_gamma   90.00
#
_symmetry.space_group_name_H-M   'P 1'
#
loop_
_entity.id
_entity.type
_entity.pdbx_description
1 polymer ?
#
loop_
_entity_poly.entity_id
_entity_poly.type
_entity_poly.pdbx_seq_one_letter_code
_entity_poly.pdbx_strand_id
1 'polypeptide(L)'
;MSTHAEPINHLSRTRRIVVLCQESGSLWELVSESYPGGDMRAKAIAKEIEQTRRTLAADVVDRLTGNDCHLLRTPPVKRQKFAGGQWRSFTWIDLLYQEDIDGNPIDYDFMARSNRGAHLFRIWFTASGVGIGVRPGSHKAHLTRTKLINDLPAGYPDREPLSSHGHESRHGLCLKGRPGQTNQYFATWVHNGFETDEAFLEAVDSAWSEVGP
;
A
#
# COMPACT_ATOMS: atom_id res chain seq x y z
N MET A 1 33.84 -22.90 25.97
CA MET A 1 33.70 -21.53 25.45
C MET A 1 32.28 -21.41 24.91
N SER A 2 31.39 -20.75 25.64
CA SER A 2 29.99 -20.55 25.24
C SER A 2 29.91 -19.63 24.04
N THR A 3 29.37 -20.11 22.93
CA THR A 3 28.89 -19.25 21.84
C THR A 3 27.58 -18.61 22.29
N HIS A 4 27.68 -17.42 22.90
CA HIS A 4 26.54 -16.54 23.00
C HIS A 4 26.23 -16.01 21.61
N ALA A 5 25.28 -16.64 20.92
CA ALA A 5 24.59 -15.99 19.81
C ALA A 5 23.68 -14.92 20.44
N GLU A 6 24.03 -13.64 20.25
CA GLU A 6 23.06 -12.57 20.46
C GLU A 6 21.88 -12.79 19.49
N PRO A 7 20.62 -12.75 19.94
CA PRO A 7 19.51 -12.73 19.01
C PRO A 7 19.46 -11.32 18.40
N ILE A 8 19.99 -11.16 17.19
CA ILE A 8 19.73 -9.93 16.43
C ILE A 8 18.27 -10.03 15.98
N ASN A 9 17.40 -9.42 16.78
CA ASN A 9 15.97 -9.31 16.53
C ASN A 9 15.77 -8.30 15.40
N HIS A 10 16.19 -8.65 14.18
CA HIS A 10 15.94 -7.85 12.99
C HIS A 10 14.44 -7.87 12.72
N LEU A 11 13.78 -6.72 12.93
CA LEU A 11 12.40 -6.53 12.53
C LEU A 11 12.24 -6.93 11.05
N SER A 12 11.15 -7.62 10.71
CA SER A 12 10.78 -7.83 9.30
C SER A 12 10.76 -6.49 8.54
N ARG A 13 10.95 -6.56 7.22
CA ARG A 13 10.93 -5.34 6.38
C ARG A 13 9.59 -4.64 6.45
N THR A 14 8.49 -5.39 6.56
CA THR A 14 7.16 -4.79 6.68
C THR A 14 6.97 -4.05 8.01
N ARG A 15 7.41 -4.65 9.12
CA ARG A 15 7.39 -4.01 10.44
C ARG A 15 8.32 -2.80 10.50
N ARG A 16 9.49 -2.89 9.85
CA ARG A 16 10.39 -1.75 9.69
C ARG A 16 9.73 -0.60 8.93
N ILE A 17 9.03 -0.86 7.82
CA ILE A 17 8.29 0.17 7.10
C ILE A 17 7.22 0.81 7.99
N VAL A 18 6.46 0.03 8.77
CA VAL A 18 5.43 0.56 9.67
C VAL A 18 6.04 1.50 10.72
N VAL A 19 7.13 1.10 11.37
CA VAL A 19 7.87 1.94 12.33
C VAL A 19 8.35 3.24 11.68
N LEU A 20 8.90 3.15 10.47
CA LEU A 20 9.34 4.32 9.73
C LEU A 20 8.16 5.25 9.35
N CYS A 21 6.99 4.70 9.02
CA CYS A 21 5.77 5.47 8.79
C CYS A 21 5.31 6.21 10.06
N GLN A 22 5.35 5.55 11.23
CA GLN A 22 5.04 6.15 12.53
C GLN A 22 6.00 7.30 12.85
N GLU A 23 7.31 7.07 12.69
CA GLU A 23 8.33 8.10 12.88
C GLU A 23 8.11 9.28 11.93
N SER A 24 7.92 9.02 10.63
CA SER A 24 7.64 10.05 9.63
C SER A 24 6.41 10.91 9.98
N GLY A 25 5.36 10.31 10.55
CA GLY A 25 4.18 11.03 11.02
C GLY A 25 4.47 11.95 12.19
N SER A 26 5.24 11.47 13.17
CA SER A 26 5.61 12.22 14.38
C SER A 26 6.51 13.44 14.13
N LEU A 27 7.28 13.43 13.04
CA LEU A 27 8.19 14.53 12.68
C LEU A 27 7.45 15.76 12.13
N TRP A 28 6.24 15.60 11.61
CA TRP A 28 5.46 16.67 10.99
C TRP A 28 4.54 17.35 12.00
N GLU A 29 4.69 18.66 12.18
CA GLU A 29 3.80 19.42 13.04
C GLU A 29 2.58 19.90 12.23
N LEU A 30 1.41 19.40 12.60
CA LEU A 30 0.17 19.62 11.85
C LEU A 30 -0.32 21.07 11.88
N VAL A 31 -0.05 21.82 12.95
CA VAL A 31 -0.55 23.19 13.11
C VAL A 31 0.31 24.19 12.34
N SER A 32 1.64 24.04 12.43
CA SER A 32 2.58 24.90 11.71
C SER A 32 2.82 24.47 10.27
N GLU A 33 2.29 23.30 9.88
CA GLU A 33 2.53 22.64 8.59
C GLU A 33 4.03 22.64 8.24
N SER A 34 4.85 22.19 9.19
CA SER A 34 6.31 22.24 9.04
C SER A 34 7.03 21.09 9.75
N TYR A 35 8.34 21.02 9.53
CA TYR A 35 9.27 20.18 10.29
C TYR A 35 10.05 21.08 11.26
N PRO A 36 9.71 21.13 12.57
CA PRO A 36 10.36 22.05 13.51
C PRO A 36 11.89 21.89 13.61
N GLY A 37 12.40 20.67 13.40
CA GLY A 37 13.83 20.36 13.35
C GLY A 37 14.43 20.27 11.94
N GLY A 38 13.70 20.71 10.91
CA GLY A 38 14.05 20.53 9.50
C GLY A 38 13.69 19.14 8.95
N ASP A 39 13.73 18.98 7.63
CA ASP A 39 13.17 17.82 6.93
C ASP A 39 14.19 16.68 6.65
N MET A 40 15.43 16.80 7.15
CA MET A 40 16.51 15.86 6.84
C MET A 40 16.16 14.42 7.23
N ARG A 41 15.62 14.21 8.43
CA ARG A 41 15.24 12.87 8.90
C ARG A 41 14.04 12.32 8.12
N ALA A 42 13.02 13.14 7.87
CA ALA A 42 11.86 12.75 7.07
C ALA A 42 12.26 12.34 5.64
N LYS A 43 13.21 13.06 5.03
CA LYS A 43 13.80 12.71 3.72
C LYS A 43 14.58 11.40 3.77
N ALA A 44 15.35 11.14 4.83
CA ALA A 44 16.07 9.89 5.01
C ALA A 44 15.11 8.69 5.14
N ILE A 45 14.07 8.85 5.96
CA ILE A 45 13.00 7.84 6.12
C ILE A 45 12.32 7.56 4.78
N ALA A 46 11.97 8.60 4.01
CA ALA A 46 11.33 8.43 2.72
C ALA A 46 12.16 7.57 1.76
N LYS A 47 13.49 7.78 1.73
CA LYS A 47 14.43 6.97 0.94
C LYS A 47 14.52 5.52 1.43
N GLU A 48 14.60 5.31 2.74
CA GLU A 48 14.68 3.98 3.34
C GLU A 48 13.43 3.14 3.03
N ILE A 49 12.25 3.74 3.17
CA ILE A 49 11.00 3.06 2.80
C ILE A 49 10.94 2.78 1.30
N GLU A 50 11.35 3.70 0.43
CA GLU A 50 11.37 3.48 -1.02
C GLU A 50 12.26 2.28 -1.40
N GLN A 51 13.47 2.22 -0.84
CA GLN A 51 14.41 1.13 -1.09
C GLN A 51 13.88 -0.21 -0.57
N THR A 52 13.36 -0.23 0.66
CA THR A 52 12.81 -1.45 1.28
C THR A 52 11.57 -1.96 0.53
N ARG A 53 10.69 -1.03 0.12
CA ARG A 53 9.50 -1.36 -0.67
C ARG A 53 9.85 -1.89 -2.05
N ARG A 54 10.95 -1.42 -2.66
CA ARG A 54 11.41 -1.93 -3.96
C ARG A 54 11.86 -3.39 -3.86
N THR A 55 12.61 -3.76 -2.83
CA THR A 55 13.05 -5.15 -2.66
C THR A 55 11.87 -6.05 -2.29
N LEU A 56 10.99 -5.61 -1.38
CA LEU A 56 9.76 -6.36 -1.06
C LEU A 56 8.86 -6.58 -2.28
N ALA A 57 8.75 -5.58 -3.17
CA ALA A 57 7.93 -5.72 -4.38
C ALA A 57 8.48 -6.78 -5.35
N ALA A 58 9.80 -6.92 -5.45
CA ALA A 58 10.42 -7.98 -6.23
C ALA A 58 10.10 -9.35 -5.62
N ASP A 59 10.34 -9.51 -4.32
CA ASP A 59 10.06 -10.77 -3.62
C ASP A 59 8.59 -11.18 -3.67
N VAL A 60 7.66 -10.21 -3.64
CA VAL A 60 6.22 -10.47 -3.85
C VAL A 60 5.99 -11.08 -5.24
N VAL A 61 6.51 -10.46 -6.30
CA VAL A 61 6.32 -10.98 -7.67
C VAL A 61 6.96 -12.37 -7.82
N ASP A 62 8.12 -12.59 -7.21
CA ASP A 62 8.82 -13.88 -7.25
C ASP A 62 8.10 -14.98 -6.44
N ARG A 63 7.36 -14.61 -5.39
CA ARG A 63 6.59 -15.54 -4.55
C ARG A 63 5.29 -15.99 -5.21
N LEU A 64 4.60 -15.08 -5.90
CA LEU A 64 3.24 -15.32 -6.37
C LEU A 64 3.20 -16.50 -7.35
N THR A 65 2.30 -17.43 -7.06
CA THR A 65 2.08 -18.61 -7.89
C THR A 65 0.73 -18.54 -8.61
N GLY A 66 0.67 -19.06 -9.84
CA GLY A 66 -0.55 -19.05 -10.66
C GLY A 66 -0.27 -18.72 -12.12
N ASN A 67 -1.29 -18.90 -12.96
CA ASN A 67 -1.22 -18.48 -14.35
C ASN A 67 -0.94 -16.97 -14.43
N ASP A 68 -0.08 -16.59 -15.37
CA ASP A 68 0.20 -15.19 -15.72
C ASP A 68 0.85 -14.30 -14.65
N CYS A 69 1.12 -14.79 -13.43
CA CYS A 69 1.80 -14.00 -12.38
C CYS A 69 3.17 -13.45 -12.83
N HIS A 70 3.86 -14.14 -13.73
CA HIS A 70 5.10 -13.70 -14.37
C HIS A 70 4.95 -12.41 -15.23
N LEU A 71 3.73 -12.08 -15.64
CA LEU A 71 3.39 -10.85 -16.36
C LEU A 71 3.13 -9.67 -15.42
N LEU A 72 3.00 -9.90 -14.11
CA LEU A 72 2.78 -8.84 -13.14
C LEU A 72 3.96 -7.87 -13.10
N ARG A 73 3.63 -6.61 -12.88
CA ARG A 73 4.56 -5.50 -12.73
C ARG A 73 4.22 -4.72 -11.47
N THR A 74 5.27 -4.30 -10.79
CA THR A 74 5.18 -3.39 -9.65
C THR A 74 5.74 -2.03 -10.04
N PRO A 75 4.91 -1.04 -10.44
CA PRO A 75 5.42 0.24 -10.86
C PRO A 75 6.23 0.90 -9.72
N PRO A 76 7.30 1.64 -10.07
CA PRO A 76 8.09 2.34 -9.07
C PRO A 76 7.24 3.45 -8.45
N VAL A 77 7.23 3.51 -7.12
CA VAL A 77 6.62 4.60 -6.37
C VAL A 77 7.74 5.49 -5.85
N LYS A 78 7.99 6.60 -6.56
CA LYS A 78 8.89 7.64 -6.06
C LYS A 78 8.19 8.37 -4.92
N ARG A 79 8.77 8.36 -3.70
CA ARG A 79 8.20 9.16 -2.62
C ARG A 79 8.48 10.64 -2.89
N GLN A 80 7.41 11.42 -2.87
CA GLN A 80 7.44 12.85 -3.12
C GLN A 80 6.92 13.59 -1.90
N LYS A 81 7.32 14.85 -1.76
CA LYS A 81 6.65 15.78 -0.87
C LYS A 81 5.26 16.10 -1.41
N PHE A 82 4.30 16.29 -0.53
CA PHE A 82 3.05 16.96 -0.86
C PHE A 82 3.30 18.44 -1.15
N ALA A 83 2.31 19.14 -1.72
CA ALA A 83 2.40 20.56 -2.01
C ALA A 83 2.75 21.40 -0.76
N GLY A 84 2.29 20.99 0.42
CA GLY A 84 2.65 21.60 1.71
C GLY A 84 4.05 21.25 2.23
N GLY A 85 4.90 20.57 1.46
CA GLY A 85 6.28 20.26 1.86
C GLY A 85 6.46 19.00 2.74
N GLN A 86 5.37 18.46 3.29
CA GLN A 86 5.39 17.20 4.04
C GLN A 86 5.81 16.02 3.14
N TRP A 87 6.82 15.27 3.55
CA TRP A 87 7.10 13.93 3.04
C TRP A 87 5.93 13.00 3.35
N ARG A 88 5.36 12.37 2.33
CA ARG A 88 4.28 11.38 2.49
C ARG A 88 4.68 10.39 3.59
N SER A 89 3.76 10.06 4.50
CA SER A 89 4.01 9.18 5.66
C SER A 89 3.62 7.70 5.44
N PHE A 90 3.05 7.36 4.29
CA PHE A 90 2.64 6.00 3.90
C PHE A 90 3.15 5.61 2.50
N THR A 91 3.09 4.32 2.16
CA THR A 91 3.44 3.81 0.81
C THR A 91 2.57 2.62 0.43
N TRP A 92 2.78 2.08 -0.76
CA TRP A 92 2.07 0.90 -1.26
C TRP A 92 2.87 0.15 -2.34
N ILE A 93 2.48 -1.10 -2.58
CA ILE A 93 2.85 -1.90 -3.75
C ILE A 93 1.58 -2.14 -4.57
N ASP A 94 1.64 -1.84 -5.86
CA ASP A 94 0.57 -2.09 -6.81
C ASP A 94 0.99 -3.30 -7.65
N LEU A 95 0.11 -4.28 -7.83
CA LEU A 95 0.31 -5.40 -8.75
C LEU A 95 -0.55 -5.16 -9.99
N LEU A 96 0.10 -5.07 -11.15
CA LEU A 96 -0.50 -4.65 -12.41
C LEU A 96 -0.12 -5.60 -13.54
N TYR A 97 -1.06 -5.90 -14.41
CA TYR A 97 -0.80 -6.39 -15.75
C TYR A 97 -0.64 -5.21 -16.72
N GLN A 98 0.06 -5.40 -17.84
CA GLN A 98 0.14 -4.36 -18.88
C GLN A 98 -0.99 -4.50 -19.90
N GLU A 99 -1.33 -5.73 -20.21
CA GLU A 99 -2.30 -6.11 -21.23
C GLU A 99 -3.31 -7.10 -20.65
N ASP A 100 -4.53 -7.10 -21.18
CA ASP A 100 -5.55 -8.09 -20.88
C ASP A 100 -5.31 -9.40 -21.65
N ILE A 101 -6.20 -10.38 -21.46
CA ILE A 101 -6.11 -11.71 -22.10
C ILE A 101 -6.15 -11.65 -23.64
N ASP A 102 -6.64 -10.55 -24.21
CA ASP A 102 -6.74 -10.33 -25.65
C ASP A 102 -5.58 -9.48 -26.18
N GLY A 103 -4.61 -9.11 -25.32
CA GLY A 103 -3.45 -8.30 -25.66
C GLY A 103 -3.72 -6.79 -25.69
N ASN A 104 -4.86 -6.31 -25.17
CA ASN A 104 -5.17 -4.89 -25.15
C ASN A 104 -4.58 -4.22 -23.89
N PRO A 105 -4.07 -2.98 -23.98
CA PRO A 105 -3.56 -2.27 -22.81
C PRO A 105 -4.62 -2.07 -21.72
N ILE A 106 -4.24 -2.33 -20.47
CA ILE A 106 -5.13 -2.14 -19.32
C ILE A 106 -5.03 -0.71 -18.78
N ASP A 107 -6.17 -0.02 -18.73
CA ASP A 107 -6.31 1.29 -18.09
C ASP A 107 -6.63 1.13 -16.60
N TYR A 108 -5.62 1.19 -15.73
CA TYR A 108 -5.85 1.29 -14.29
C TYR A 108 -6.24 2.73 -13.93
N ASP A 109 -7.51 2.94 -13.61
CA ASP A 109 -8.10 4.26 -13.36
C ASP A 109 -7.62 4.90 -12.03
N PHE A 110 -6.36 5.32 -12.00
CA PHE A 110 -5.73 5.97 -10.84
C PHE A 110 -6.27 7.38 -10.59
N MET A 111 -6.78 8.03 -11.64
CA MET A 111 -7.17 9.45 -11.66
C MET A 111 -8.67 9.67 -11.78
N ALA A 112 -9.50 8.62 -11.70
CA ALA A 112 -10.96 8.72 -11.81
C ALA A 112 -11.43 9.35 -13.13
N ARG A 113 -10.78 9.01 -14.25
CA ARG A 113 -11.09 9.51 -15.61
C ARG A 113 -11.84 8.49 -16.45
N SER A 114 -11.74 7.21 -16.12
CA SER A 114 -12.31 6.11 -16.90
C SER A 114 -13.34 5.35 -16.09
N ASN A 115 -14.56 5.24 -16.61
CA ASN A 115 -15.60 4.42 -15.99
C ASN A 115 -15.42 2.91 -16.22
N ARG A 116 -14.41 2.53 -17.02
CA ARG A 116 -14.02 1.15 -17.35
C ARG A 116 -12.63 0.80 -16.81
N GLY A 117 -12.11 1.56 -15.86
CA GLY A 117 -10.81 1.29 -15.29
C GLY A 117 -10.67 -0.12 -14.75
N ALA A 118 -9.48 -0.69 -14.79
CA ALA A 118 -9.22 -1.93 -14.08
C ALA A 118 -9.22 -1.69 -12.57
N HIS A 119 -9.66 -2.71 -11.85
CA HIS A 119 -9.44 -2.83 -10.41
C HIS A 119 -7.98 -3.18 -10.15
N LEU A 120 -7.50 -2.87 -8.95
CA LEU A 120 -6.10 -2.95 -8.62
C LEU A 120 -5.91 -3.82 -7.39
N PHE A 121 -5.01 -4.80 -7.44
CA PHE A 121 -4.49 -5.41 -6.23
C PHE A 121 -3.41 -4.52 -5.62
N ARG A 122 -3.54 -4.21 -4.33
CA ARG A 122 -2.66 -3.30 -3.62
C ARG A 122 -2.30 -3.84 -2.25
N ILE A 123 -1.04 -3.61 -1.88
CA ILE A 123 -0.52 -3.77 -0.54
C ILE A 123 -0.26 -2.38 0.02
N TRP A 124 -0.93 -1.99 1.10
CA TRP A 124 -0.76 -0.70 1.77
C TRP A 124 0.21 -0.83 2.94
N PHE A 125 1.05 0.17 3.13
CA PHE A 125 1.88 0.31 4.33
C PHE A 125 1.64 1.68 4.96
N THR A 126 1.13 1.69 6.18
CA THR A 126 0.85 2.92 6.94
C THR A 126 1.46 2.84 8.34
N ALA A 127 1.33 3.92 9.11
CA ALA A 127 1.72 3.92 10.52
C ALA A 127 0.89 2.94 11.39
N SER A 128 -0.29 2.50 10.90
CA SER A 128 -1.19 1.58 11.62
C SER A 128 -1.01 0.12 11.22
N GLY A 129 -0.13 -0.21 10.26
CA GLY A 129 0.13 -1.57 9.82
C GLY A 129 0.14 -1.76 8.31
N VAL A 130 -0.17 -2.99 7.90
CA VAL A 130 -0.16 -3.43 6.50
C VAL A 130 -1.55 -3.89 6.10
N GLY A 131 -2.04 -3.38 4.97
CA GLY A 131 -3.28 -3.86 4.35
C GLY A 131 -2.99 -4.61 3.06
N ILE A 132 -3.75 -5.65 2.76
CA ILE A 132 -3.62 -6.44 1.52
C ILE A 132 -5.01 -6.64 0.93
N GLY A 133 -5.20 -6.34 -0.35
CA GLY A 133 -6.48 -6.56 -1.03
C GLY A 133 -6.66 -5.69 -2.27
N VAL A 134 -7.90 -5.26 -2.53
CA VAL A 134 -8.30 -4.64 -3.78
C VAL A 134 -8.66 -3.17 -3.59
N ARG A 135 -8.12 -2.33 -4.48
CA ARG A 135 -8.58 -0.97 -4.73
C ARG A 135 -9.43 -0.99 -6.00
N PRO A 136 -10.76 -0.79 -5.90
CA PRO A 136 -11.61 -0.61 -7.09
C PRO A 136 -11.20 0.63 -7.90
N GLY A 137 -11.65 0.69 -9.15
CA GLY A 137 -11.43 1.86 -10.01
C GLY A 137 -12.02 3.12 -9.37
N SER A 138 -11.37 4.26 -9.61
CA SER A 138 -11.58 5.46 -8.78
C SER A 138 -12.76 6.32 -9.27
N HIS A 139 -13.22 6.10 -10.50
CA HIS A 139 -14.36 6.79 -11.10
C HIS A 139 -15.66 6.53 -10.34
N LYS A 140 -16.52 7.54 -10.22
CA LYS A 140 -17.80 7.44 -9.48
C LYS A 140 -18.82 6.53 -10.18
N ALA A 141 -18.89 6.61 -11.50
CA ALA A 141 -19.76 5.77 -12.33
C ALA A 141 -19.08 4.49 -12.85
N HIS A 142 -18.16 3.91 -12.07
CA HIS A 142 -17.38 2.75 -12.49
C HIS A 142 -18.27 1.52 -12.71
N LEU A 143 -18.20 0.92 -13.91
CA LEU A 143 -19.21 -0.03 -14.37
C LEU A 143 -19.19 -1.38 -13.63
N THR A 144 -18.01 -1.92 -13.35
CA THR A 144 -17.85 -3.26 -12.72
C THR A 144 -17.73 -3.22 -11.19
N ARG A 145 -17.81 -2.03 -10.57
CA ARG A 145 -17.52 -1.85 -9.15
C ARG A 145 -18.48 -2.64 -8.26
N THR A 146 -19.79 -2.53 -8.51
CA THR A 146 -20.80 -3.24 -7.71
C THR A 146 -20.62 -4.74 -7.80
N LYS A 147 -20.27 -5.26 -8.99
CA LYS A 147 -19.97 -6.67 -9.19
C LYS A 147 -18.78 -7.10 -8.32
N LEU A 148 -17.65 -6.38 -8.41
CA LEU A 148 -16.48 -6.65 -7.57
C LEU A 148 -16.86 -6.70 -6.08
N ILE A 149 -17.59 -5.70 -5.58
CA ILE A 149 -17.95 -5.63 -4.14
C ILE A 149 -18.80 -6.82 -3.71
N ASN A 150 -19.75 -7.25 -4.54
CA ASN A 150 -20.59 -8.40 -4.23
C ASN A 150 -19.84 -9.74 -4.28
N ASP A 151 -18.79 -9.82 -5.11
CA ASP A 151 -18.00 -11.04 -5.31
C ASP A 151 -16.85 -11.16 -4.27
N LEU A 152 -16.54 -10.10 -3.51
CA LEU A 152 -15.48 -10.11 -2.51
C LEU A 152 -15.83 -10.99 -1.29
N PRO A 153 -14.89 -11.79 -0.77
CA PRO A 153 -15.08 -12.52 0.48
C PRO A 153 -15.30 -11.56 1.66
N ALA A 154 -16.06 -12.01 2.66
CA ALA A 154 -16.38 -11.23 3.85
C ALA A 154 -15.15 -10.74 4.65
N GLY A 155 -13.98 -11.35 4.45
CA GLY A 155 -12.71 -10.95 5.06
C GLY A 155 -12.13 -9.63 4.56
N TYR A 156 -12.69 -9.05 3.48
CA TYR A 156 -12.23 -7.81 2.86
C TYR A 156 -13.25 -6.68 3.07
N PRO A 157 -13.42 -6.14 4.29
CA PRO A 157 -14.35 -5.04 4.51
C PRO A 157 -13.85 -3.77 3.82
N ASP A 158 -14.79 -2.87 3.48
CA ASP A 158 -14.43 -1.50 3.07
C ASP A 158 -13.73 -0.79 4.23
N ARG A 159 -12.55 -0.23 3.95
CA ARG A 159 -11.73 0.49 4.92
C ARG A 159 -12.02 1.99 4.94
N GLU A 160 -12.94 2.47 4.10
CA GLU A 160 -13.50 3.83 4.15
C GLU A 160 -12.48 4.96 4.40
N PRO A 161 -11.41 5.03 3.60
CA PRO A 161 -10.37 6.04 3.76
C PRO A 161 -10.95 7.46 3.68
N LEU A 162 -10.36 8.39 4.42
CA LEU A 162 -10.85 9.77 4.51
C LEU A 162 -10.98 10.42 3.13
N SER A 163 -12.17 10.95 2.82
CA SER A 163 -12.49 11.60 1.55
C SER A 163 -12.01 13.05 1.44
N SER A 164 -11.58 13.64 2.55
CA SER A 164 -11.29 15.08 2.68
C SER A 164 -9.79 15.40 2.60
N HIS A 165 -9.47 16.70 2.60
CA HIS A 165 -8.10 17.19 2.71
C HIS A 165 -7.43 16.92 4.07
N GLY A 166 -8.14 16.28 5.01
CA GLY A 166 -7.61 15.94 6.33
C GLY A 166 -6.34 15.10 6.29
N HIS A 167 -5.52 15.23 7.33
CA HIS A 167 -4.32 14.42 7.49
C HIS A 167 -4.69 12.95 7.77
N GLU A 168 -3.93 12.01 7.20
CA GLU A 168 -4.17 10.56 7.29
C GLU A 168 -4.25 10.06 8.73
N SER A 169 -3.57 10.70 9.69
CA SER A 169 -3.59 10.34 11.12
C SER A 169 -4.98 10.43 11.76
N ARG A 170 -5.95 11.07 11.10
CA ARG A 170 -7.34 11.11 11.57
C ARG A 170 -8.12 9.82 11.26
N HIS A 171 -7.57 8.95 10.41
CA HIS A 171 -8.14 7.63 10.12
C HIS A 171 -7.49 6.58 11.02
N GLY A 172 -8.27 5.66 11.61
CA GLY A 172 -7.73 4.63 12.52
C GLY A 172 -6.63 3.76 11.89
N LEU A 173 -6.71 3.54 10.57
CA LEU A 173 -5.70 2.80 9.80
C LEU A 173 -4.66 3.69 9.10
N CYS A 174 -4.65 5.00 9.38
CA CYS A 174 -3.80 5.98 8.70
C CYS A 174 -3.94 5.95 7.16
N LEU A 175 -5.15 5.69 6.68
CA LEU A 175 -5.48 5.68 5.25
C LEU A 175 -6.04 7.03 4.85
N LYS A 176 -5.70 7.45 3.63
CA LYS A 176 -6.18 8.70 3.05
C LYS A 176 -6.65 8.49 1.64
N GLY A 177 -7.89 8.90 1.39
CA GLY A 177 -8.51 8.93 0.09
C GLY A 177 -8.02 10.13 -0.73
N ARG A 178 -8.51 10.23 -1.96
CA ARG A 178 -8.26 11.38 -2.83
C ARG A 178 -9.55 12.19 -3.00
N PRO A 179 -9.49 13.51 -2.81
CA PRO A 179 -10.63 14.38 -3.11
C PRO A 179 -11.11 14.16 -4.56
N GLY A 180 -12.42 14.11 -4.74
CA GLY A 180 -13.06 13.92 -6.05
C GLY A 180 -13.16 12.48 -6.54
N GLN A 181 -12.56 11.50 -5.85
CA GLN A 181 -12.59 10.08 -6.22
C GLN A 181 -13.53 9.28 -5.29
N THR A 182 -13.91 8.08 -5.72
CA THR A 182 -14.58 7.12 -4.83
C THR A 182 -13.54 6.50 -3.89
N ASN A 183 -13.72 6.72 -2.59
CA ASN A 183 -12.75 6.39 -1.55
C ASN A 183 -13.15 5.09 -0.86
N GLN A 184 -12.86 3.95 -1.51
CA GLN A 184 -13.12 2.63 -0.95
C GLN A 184 -11.93 1.73 -1.21
N TYR A 185 -11.49 1.01 -0.17
CA TYR A 185 -10.41 0.03 -0.23
C TYR A 185 -10.90 -1.22 0.48
N PHE A 186 -10.84 -2.38 -0.18
CA PHE A 186 -11.28 -3.65 0.39
C PHE A 186 -10.05 -4.48 0.74
N ALA A 187 -9.75 -4.61 2.02
CA ALA A 187 -8.46 -5.17 2.44
C ALA A 187 -8.57 -5.91 3.77
N THR A 188 -7.81 -6.99 3.92
CA THR A 188 -7.42 -7.49 5.24
C THR A 188 -6.41 -6.53 5.88
N TRP A 189 -6.19 -6.63 7.20
CA TRP A 189 -5.28 -5.71 7.89
C TRP A 189 -4.50 -6.42 9.00
N VAL A 190 -3.18 -6.22 8.99
CA VAL A 190 -2.26 -6.69 10.04
C VAL A 190 -1.66 -5.47 10.73
N HIS A 191 -2.07 -5.25 11.98
CA HIS A 191 -1.56 -4.16 12.79
C HIS A 191 -0.06 -4.32 13.05
N ASN A 192 0.69 -3.21 13.04
CA ASN A 192 2.14 -3.16 13.25
C ASN A 192 3.00 -3.86 12.20
N GLY A 193 2.41 -4.48 11.17
CA GLY A 193 3.12 -5.26 10.17
C GLY A 193 3.35 -6.71 10.60
N PHE A 194 4.03 -7.48 9.77
CA PHE A 194 4.24 -8.91 9.99
C PHE A 194 5.47 -9.17 10.83
N GLU A 195 5.48 -10.26 11.60
CA GLU A 195 6.65 -10.64 12.41
C GLU A 195 7.83 -11.08 11.55
N THR A 196 7.57 -11.75 10.43
CA THR A 196 8.59 -12.20 9.47
C THR A 196 8.22 -11.78 8.05
N ASP A 197 9.22 -11.74 7.16
CA ASP A 197 8.96 -11.49 5.74
C ASP A 197 8.23 -12.66 5.09
N GLU A 198 8.51 -13.90 5.49
CA GLU A 198 7.79 -15.08 4.94
C GLU A 198 6.30 -15.02 5.28
N ALA A 199 5.93 -14.70 6.54
CA ALA A 199 4.51 -14.57 6.91
C ALA A 199 3.80 -13.48 6.10
N PHE A 200 4.51 -12.40 5.74
CA PHE A 200 3.99 -11.39 4.83
C PHE A 200 3.79 -11.96 3.42
N LEU A 201 4.78 -12.65 2.87
CA LEU A 201 4.74 -13.21 1.53
C LEU A 201 3.64 -14.28 1.39
N GLU A 202 3.49 -15.16 2.38
CA GLU A 202 2.39 -16.14 2.47
C GLU A 202 1.01 -15.47 2.52
N ALA A 203 0.87 -14.39 3.30
CA ALA A 203 -0.38 -13.65 3.36
C ALA A 203 -0.72 -12.93 2.04
N VAL A 204 0.29 -12.45 1.32
CA VAL A 204 0.11 -11.84 -0.01
C VAL A 204 -0.30 -12.88 -1.04
N ASP A 205 0.35 -14.04 -1.08
CA ASP A 205 0.03 -15.14 -2.00
C ASP A 205 -1.37 -15.72 -1.74
N SER A 206 -1.75 -15.85 -0.46
CA SER A 206 -3.10 -16.25 -0.07
C SER A 206 -4.15 -15.24 -0.53
N ALA A 207 -3.94 -13.94 -0.25
CA ALA A 207 -4.86 -12.89 -0.66
C ALA A 207 -4.94 -12.76 -2.19
N TRP A 208 -3.82 -12.95 -2.90
CA TRP A 208 -3.80 -12.98 -4.36
C TRP A 208 -4.65 -14.12 -4.92
N SER A 209 -4.56 -15.30 -4.33
CA SER A 209 -5.39 -16.45 -4.71
C SER A 209 -6.89 -16.23 -4.45
N GLU A 210 -7.23 -15.45 -3.42
CA GLU A 210 -8.62 -15.17 -3.04
C GLU A 210 -9.28 -14.05 -3.86
N VAL A 211 -8.55 -12.95 -4.09
CA VAL A 211 -9.12 -11.70 -4.64
C VAL A 211 -8.24 -11.03 -5.71
N GLY A 212 -7.20 -11.71 -6.19
CA GLY A 212 -6.40 -11.28 -7.32
C GLY A 212 -7.27 -11.06 -8.57
N PRO A 213 -7.11 -9.93 -9.29
CA PRO A 213 -7.87 -9.62 -10.50
C PRO A 213 -7.45 -10.44 -11.72
#